data_AF-A0A968CR39-F1
#
_entry.id   AF-A0A968CR39-F1
#
_cell.length_a   1.000
_cell.length_b   1.000
_cell.length_c   1.000
_cell.angle_alpha   90.00
_cell.angle_beta   90.00
_cell.angle_gamma   90.00
#
_symmetry.space_group_name_H-M   'P 1'
#
loop_
_entity.id
_entity.type
_entity.pdbx_description
1 polymer ?
#
loop_
_entity_poly.entity_id
_entity_poly.type
_entity_poly.pdbx_seq_one_letter_code
_entity_poly.pdbx_strand_id
1 'polypeptide(L)'
;MRYLSAKPTAKNTAPNVRGFVMYEGNSELTGEPIAVIATLVSKNAKTGDMIQTWIIRADMDPLDAVKEKKDAAICGNCVHRRSTGGACYVEIGKAPKQVYKAYKAGKYPTFNYDDHAHYFAGRKIRLGAYGDPAAAPFGVMRSIADLGAGWTGYTHQAGRKGFDPRFMELCQVSADSPKQAEKFQAMGAKTFRVAMAGDALADNEIECLSDSKGLNCLDCMLCDGTTKNIAITVHGSQANKFKTQMITAINIQ
;
A
#
# COMPACT_ATOMS: atom_id res chain seq x y z
N MET A 1 -51.59 26.87 10.69
CA MET A 1 -51.32 26.77 9.24
C MET A 1 -50.23 25.73 9.03
N ARG A 2 -50.44 24.73 8.17
CA ARG A 2 -49.41 23.76 7.76
C ARG A 2 -48.98 24.11 6.35
N TYR A 3 -47.69 24.35 6.15
CA TYR A 3 -47.12 24.48 4.81
C TYR A 3 -46.73 23.09 4.28
N LEU A 4 -46.95 22.88 2.99
CA LEU A 4 -46.60 21.63 2.30
C LEU A 4 -45.08 21.52 2.13
N SER A 5 -44.55 20.32 2.38
CA SER A 5 -43.14 20.00 2.17
C SER A 5 -42.79 20.10 0.68
N ALA A 6 -41.71 20.82 0.35
CA ALA A 6 -41.16 20.81 -0.99
C ALA A 6 -40.68 19.38 -1.34
N LYS A 7 -41.03 18.90 -2.55
CA LYS A 7 -40.45 17.67 -3.08
C LYS A 7 -38.94 17.88 -3.25
N PRO A 8 -38.09 16.95 -2.80
CA PRO A 8 -36.67 17.03 -3.07
C PRO A 8 -36.44 16.97 -4.58
N THR A 9 -35.77 17.98 -5.12
CA THR A 9 -35.23 17.93 -6.49
C THR A 9 -34.24 16.78 -6.56
N ALA A 10 -34.37 15.94 -7.58
CA ALA A 10 -33.45 14.85 -7.82
C ALA A 10 -32.03 15.43 -7.95
N LYS A 11 -31.13 15.06 -7.05
CA LYS A 11 -29.70 15.35 -7.20
C LYS A 11 -29.26 14.67 -8.50
N ASN A 12 -28.73 15.44 -9.44
CA ASN A 12 -27.92 14.92 -10.53
C ASN A 12 -26.82 14.07 -9.88
N THR A 13 -26.94 12.75 -9.95
CA THR A 13 -25.88 11.86 -9.48
C THR A 13 -24.73 12.03 -10.43
N ALA A 14 -23.65 12.65 -9.96
CA ALA A 14 -22.38 12.68 -10.67
C ALA A 14 -22.05 11.27 -11.20
N PRO A 15 -21.41 11.14 -12.38
CA PRO A 15 -20.95 9.85 -12.85
C PRO A 15 -20.19 9.13 -11.72
N ASN A 16 -20.46 7.84 -11.54
CA ASN A 16 -19.94 7.06 -10.42
C ASN A 16 -18.41 6.88 -10.56
N VAL A 17 -17.65 7.90 -10.18
CA VAL A 17 -16.19 7.95 -10.30
C VAL A 17 -15.62 6.82 -9.44
N ARG A 18 -14.89 5.91 -10.06
CA ARG A 18 -14.36 4.71 -9.39
C ARG A 18 -12.99 4.94 -8.76
N GLY A 19 -12.30 5.98 -9.19
CA GLY A 19 -10.93 6.28 -8.80
C GLY A 19 -10.29 7.33 -9.69
N PHE A 20 -9.04 7.65 -9.38
CA PHE A 20 -8.26 8.68 -10.06
C PHE A 20 -6.85 8.20 -10.34
N VAL A 21 -6.29 8.69 -11.45
CA VAL A 21 -4.84 8.64 -11.68
C VAL A 21 -4.22 9.75 -10.84
N MET A 22 -3.47 9.37 -9.80
CA MET A 22 -2.81 10.31 -8.89
C MET A 22 -1.41 10.70 -9.37
N TYR A 23 -0.78 9.83 -10.16
CA TYR A 23 0.54 10.04 -10.73
C TYR A 23 0.75 9.14 -11.94
N GLU A 24 1.43 9.68 -12.96
CA GLU A 24 2.03 8.95 -14.07
C GLU A 24 3.43 9.51 -14.29
N GLY A 25 4.43 8.62 -14.29
CA GLY A 25 5.82 9.03 -14.46
C GLY A 25 6.78 7.88 -14.18
N ASN A 26 8.06 8.19 -14.12
CA ASN A 26 9.10 7.19 -13.94
C ASN A 26 9.22 6.74 -12.49
N SER A 27 9.47 5.44 -12.29
CA SER A 27 9.74 4.88 -10.98
C SER A 27 11.01 5.47 -10.36
N GLU A 28 10.94 5.88 -9.10
CA GLU A 28 12.10 6.27 -8.27
C GLU A 28 13.03 5.07 -7.98
N LEU A 29 12.56 3.84 -8.19
CA LEU A 29 13.33 2.63 -7.93
C LEU A 29 14.20 2.23 -9.12
N THR A 30 13.69 2.40 -10.34
CA THR A 30 14.34 1.83 -11.54
C THR A 30 14.21 2.68 -12.80
N GLY A 31 13.35 3.70 -12.82
CA GLY A 31 13.19 4.63 -13.94
C GLY A 31 12.14 4.25 -14.99
N GLU A 32 11.61 3.02 -14.99
CA GLU A 32 10.52 2.61 -15.89
C GLU A 32 9.19 3.29 -15.54
N PRO A 33 8.28 3.46 -16.52
CA PRO A 33 7.02 4.15 -16.32
C PRO A 33 6.06 3.37 -15.41
N ILE A 34 5.54 4.06 -14.40
CA ILE A 34 4.55 3.58 -13.45
C ILE A 34 3.37 4.56 -13.36
N ALA A 35 2.26 4.08 -12.81
CA ALA A 35 1.12 4.89 -12.44
C ALA A 35 0.70 4.60 -11.00
N VAL A 36 0.26 5.63 -10.28
CA VAL A 36 -0.38 5.51 -8.97
C VAL A 36 -1.88 5.77 -9.15
N ILE A 37 -2.69 4.77 -8.88
CA ILE A 37 -4.16 4.85 -9.01
C ILE A 37 -4.78 4.82 -7.61
N ALA A 38 -5.65 5.76 -7.28
CA ALA A 38 -6.47 5.71 -6.07
C ALA A 38 -7.89 5.21 -6.42
N THR A 39 -8.31 4.07 -5.89
CA THR A 39 -9.68 3.56 -6.06
C THR A 39 -10.54 3.90 -4.85
N LEU A 40 -11.74 4.46 -5.10
CA LEU A 40 -12.61 5.01 -4.06
C LEU A 40 -13.47 3.97 -3.33
N VAL A 41 -13.63 2.75 -3.86
CA VAL A 41 -14.48 1.74 -3.24
C VAL A 41 -13.68 0.46 -3.02
N SER A 42 -13.72 -0.06 -1.80
CA SER A 42 -13.14 -1.34 -1.44
C SER A 42 -14.20 -2.26 -0.82
N LYS A 43 -14.22 -3.53 -1.25
CA LYS A 43 -15.01 -4.59 -0.62
C LYS A 43 -14.18 -5.48 0.29
N ASN A 44 -12.93 -5.11 0.60
CA ASN A 44 -12.03 -5.91 1.41
C ASN A 44 -12.36 -5.73 2.89
N ALA A 45 -12.89 -6.79 3.53
CA ALA A 45 -13.28 -6.78 4.93
C ALA A 45 -12.11 -6.47 5.90
N LYS A 46 -10.89 -6.94 5.62
CA LYS A 46 -9.72 -6.73 6.48
C LYS A 46 -9.33 -5.25 6.55
N THR A 47 -9.44 -4.52 5.44
CA THR A 47 -9.12 -3.09 5.39
C THR A 47 -10.31 -2.18 5.68
N GLY A 48 -11.55 -2.67 5.53
CA GLY A 48 -12.72 -1.80 5.43
C GLY A 48 -12.74 -0.99 4.13
N ASP A 49 -13.66 -0.03 4.04
CA ASP A 49 -13.85 0.86 2.87
C ASP A 49 -12.84 2.03 2.85
N MET A 50 -11.56 1.71 3.06
CA MET A 50 -10.46 2.63 2.85
C MET A 50 -10.23 2.84 1.36
N ILE A 51 -9.86 4.07 0.98
CA ILE A 51 -9.30 4.33 -0.36
C ILE A 51 -8.04 3.51 -0.52
N GLN A 52 -7.90 2.79 -1.63
CA GLN A 52 -6.73 1.95 -1.91
C GLN A 52 -5.89 2.63 -2.98
N THR A 53 -4.59 2.78 -2.75
CA THR A 53 -3.66 3.17 -3.81
C THR A 53 -2.97 1.96 -4.42
N TRP A 54 -2.78 1.98 -5.74
CA TRP A 54 -2.18 0.90 -6.52
C TRP A 54 -1.03 1.50 -7.32
N ILE A 55 0.19 1.03 -7.07
CA ILE A 55 1.35 1.37 -7.88
C ILE A 55 1.54 0.25 -8.91
N ILE A 56 1.34 0.57 -10.17
CA ILE A 56 1.35 -0.38 -11.29
C ILE A 56 2.31 0.08 -12.38
N ARG A 57 2.80 -0.86 -13.20
CA ARG A 57 3.43 -0.52 -14.48
C ARG A 57 2.41 0.17 -15.36
N ALA A 58 2.77 1.33 -15.93
CA ALA A 58 1.87 2.07 -16.82
C ALA A 58 1.81 1.44 -18.24
N ASP A 59 2.85 0.70 -18.58
CA ASP A 59 3.15 0.18 -19.92
C ASP A 59 3.00 -1.35 -20.04
N MET A 60 2.67 -2.06 -18.95
CA MET A 60 2.69 -3.53 -18.94
C MET A 60 1.64 -4.13 -17.98
N ASP A 61 0.99 -5.24 -18.39
CA ASP A 61 0.06 -5.97 -17.51
C ASP A 61 0.81 -6.49 -16.27
N PRO A 62 0.24 -6.41 -15.06
CA PRO A 62 0.90 -6.85 -13.83
C PRO A 62 1.35 -8.32 -13.84
N LEU A 63 0.65 -9.22 -14.55
CA LEU A 63 1.08 -10.62 -14.67
C LEU A 63 2.27 -10.75 -15.61
N ASP A 64 2.30 -9.99 -16.70
CA ASP A 64 3.43 -9.97 -17.64
C ASP A 64 4.66 -9.36 -16.96
N ALA A 65 4.49 -8.29 -16.17
CA ALA A 65 5.56 -7.69 -15.38
C ALA A 65 6.19 -8.70 -14.42
N VAL A 66 5.41 -9.57 -13.79
CA VAL A 66 5.95 -10.65 -12.95
C VAL A 66 6.61 -11.73 -13.78
N LYS A 67 5.98 -12.19 -14.87
CA LYS A 67 6.50 -13.25 -15.74
C LYS A 67 7.84 -12.86 -16.36
N GLU A 68 7.97 -11.60 -16.78
CA GLU A 68 9.18 -11.02 -17.39
C GLU A 68 10.17 -10.47 -16.35
N LYS A 69 9.86 -10.58 -15.04
CA LYS A 69 10.68 -10.06 -13.93
C LYS A 69 10.93 -8.55 -13.95
N LYS A 70 9.98 -7.79 -14.50
CA LYS A 70 9.95 -6.33 -14.64
C LYS A 70 9.13 -5.62 -13.55
N ASP A 71 8.66 -6.37 -12.55
CA ASP A 71 7.96 -5.85 -11.36
C ASP A 71 8.88 -5.12 -10.36
N ALA A 72 10.20 -5.12 -10.60
CA ALA A 72 11.16 -4.28 -9.89
C ALA A 72 10.79 -2.79 -9.93
N ALA A 73 10.16 -2.31 -11.00
CA ALA A 73 9.81 -0.89 -11.10
C ALA A 73 8.77 -0.43 -10.09
N ILE A 74 7.97 -1.33 -9.54
CA ILE A 74 6.97 -0.97 -8.51
C ILE A 74 7.33 -1.52 -7.14
N CYS A 75 8.28 -2.46 -7.03
CA CYS A 75 8.60 -3.17 -5.78
C CYS A 75 10.10 -3.17 -5.44
N GLY A 76 10.96 -2.61 -6.31
CA GLY A 76 12.40 -2.53 -6.12
C GLY A 76 13.04 -3.88 -5.78
N ASN A 77 13.80 -3.90 -4.69
CA ASN A 77 14.47 -5.09 -4.17
C ASN A 77 13.64 -5.88 -3.15
N CYS A 78 12.31 -5.67 -3.09
CA CYS A 78 11.44 -6.41 -2.18
C CYS A 78 11.61 -7.92 -2.36
N VAL A 79 12.00 -8.60 -1.28
CA VAL A 79 12.27 -10.05 -1.25
C VAL A 79 11.03 -10.89 -1.56
N HIS A 80 9.84 -10.31 -1.37
CA HIS A 80 8.56 -10.99 -1.57
C HIS A 80 8.07 -10.99 -3.02
N ARG A 81 8.75 -10.29 -3.93
CA ARG A 81 8.37 -10.27 -5.35
C ARG A 81 8.17 -11.69 -5.89
N ARG A 82 7.04 -11.92 -6.57
CA ARG A 82 6.74 -13.26 -7.15
C ARG A 82 7.71 -13.63 -8.26
N SER A 83 8.24 -12.64 -8.97
CA SER A 83 9.22 -12.83 -10.06
C SER A 83 10.57 -13.39 -9.60
N THR A 84 10.87 -13.24 -8.31
CA THR A 84 12.07 -13.77 -7.63
C THR A 84 11.75 -14.98 -6.75
N GLY A 85 10.54 -15.54 -6.85
CA GLY A 85 10.10 -16.68 -6.04
C GLY A 85 9.60 -16.32 -4.64
N GLY A 86 9.42 -15.04 -4.34
CA GLY A 86 9.03 -14.53 -3.02
C GLY A 86 7.57 -14.80 -2.62
N ALA A 87 7.25 -14.40 -1.38
CA ALA A 87 6.00 -14.75 -0.69
C ALA A 87 4.88 -13.68 -0.82
N CYS A 88 4.94 -12.76 -1.79
CA CYS A 88 3.94 -11.70 -1.92
C CYS A 88 2.51 -12.27 -2.01
N TYR A 89 1.70 -11.95 -1.00
CA TYR A 89 0.37 -12.48 -0.83
C TYR A 89 -0.64 -11.88 -1.82
N VAL A 90 -0.34 -10.74 -2.45
CA VAL A 90 -1.26 -10.04 -3.35
C VAL A 90 -1.59 -10.93 -4.55
N GLU A 91 -2.88 -11.16 -4.77
CA GLU A 91 -3.39 -11.90 -5.92
C GLU A 91 -3.37 -11.03 -7.18
N ILE A 92 -2.23 -11.00 -7.86
CA ILE A 92 -1.96 -10.10 -9.01
C ILE A 92 -3.01 -10.25 -10.13
N GLY A 93 -3.48 -11.47 -10.40
CA GLY A 93 -4.52 -11.74 -11.40
C GLY A 93 -5.93 -11.27 -11.04
N LYS A 94 -6.15 -10.80 -9.80
CA LYS A 94 -7.42 -10.23 -9.33
C LYS A 94 -7.36 -8.70 -9.35
N ALA A 95 -7.31 -8.06 -8.19
CA ALA A 95 -7.49 -6.61 -8.08
C ALA A 95 -6.45 -5.80 -8.87
N PRO A 96 -5.13 -6.09 -8.81
CA PRO A 96 -4.14 -5.35 -9.60
C PRO A 96 -4.41 -5.41 -11.11
N LYS A 97 -4.71 -6.60 -11.65
CA LYS A 97 -5.06 -6.77 -13.07
C LYS A 97 -6.32 -6.00 -13.45
N GLN A 98 -7.34 -5.96 -12.60
CA GLN A 98 -8.56 -5.20 -12.89
C GLN A 98 -8.34 -3.68 -12.83
N VAL A 99 -7.52 -3.20 -11.88
CA VAL A 99 -7.11 -1.80 -11.83
C VAL A 99 -6.33 -1.43 -13.08
N TYR A 100 -5.35 -2.23 -13.49
CA TYR A 100 -4.59 -2.02 -14.73
C TYR A 100 -5.51 -1.96 -15.95
N LYS A 101 -6.42 -2.92 -16.12
CA LYS A 101 -7.38 -2.92 -17.25
C LYS A 101 -8.24 -1.66 -17.29
N ALA A 102 -8.73 -1.21 -16.14
CA ALA A 102 -9.53 0.01 -16.05
C ALA A 102 -8.70 1.26 -16.36
N TYR A 103 -7.46 1.31 -15.88
CA TYR A 103 -6.50 2.37 -16.19
C TYR A 103 -6.21 2.45 -17.69
N LYS A 104 -5.85 1.34 -18.35
CA LYS A 104 -5.61 1.32 -19.80
C LYS A 104 -6.86 1.64 -20.63
N ALA A 105 -8.04 1.42 -20.08
CA ALA A 105 -9.31 1.79 -20.70
C ALA A 105 -9.72 3.26 -20.42
N GLY A 106 -8.87 4.07 -19.78
CA GLY A 106 -9.15 5.49 -19.50
C GLY A 106 -10.28 5.71 -18.48
N LYS A 107 -10.58 4.72 -17.62
CA LYS A 107 -11.71 4.80 -16.68
C LYS A 107 -11.42 5.61 -15.42
N TYR A 108 -10.17 5.98 -15.20
CA TYR A 108 -9.75 6.83 -14.10
C TYR A 108 -9.37 8.19 -14.67
N PRO A 109 -10.12 9.27 -14.40
CA PRO A 109 -9.67 10.61 -14.74
C PRO A 109 -8.40 10.96 -13.95
N THR A 110 -7.60 11.87 -14.50
CA THR A 110 -6.46 12.46 -13.79
C THR A 110 -6.97 13.25 -12.60
N PHE A 111 -6.33 13.08 -11.45
CA PHE A 111 -6.67 13.81 -10.25
C PHE A 111 -6.44 15.32 -10.44
N ASN A 112 -7.34 16.12 -9.89
CA ASN A 112 -7.29 17.56 -9.84
C ASN A 112 -7.76 17.94 -8.44
N TYR A 113 -7.01 18.78 -7.73
CA TYR A 113 -7.31 19.06 -6.33
C TYR A 113 -8.67 19.73 -6.15
N ASP A 114 -8.92 20.82 -6.88
CA ASP A 114 -10.13 21.62 -6.75
C ASP A 114 -11.40 20.82 -7.07
N ASP A 115 -11.32 19.97 -8.09
CA ASP A 115 -12.45 19.18 -8.54
C ASP A 115 -12.65 17.88 -7.74
N HIS A 116 -11.58 17.29 -7.20
CA HIS A 116 -11.61 15.89 -6.74
C HIS A 116 -11.21 15.66 -5.27
N ALA A 117 -10.63 16.64 -4.56
CA ALA A 117 -10.21 16.44 -3.17
C ALA A 117 -11.37 16.03 -2.24
N HIS A 118 -12.59 16.50 -2.52
CA HIS A 118 -13.78 16.18 -1.73
C HIS A 118 -14.14 14.68 -1.69
N TYR A 119 -13.65 13.86 -2.63
CA TYR A 119 -13.84 12.40 -2.61
C TYR A 119 -13.00 11.69 -1.55
N PHE A 120 -11.97 12.36 -1.02
CA PHE A 120 -11.02 11.84 -0.04
C PHE A 120 -11.29 12.37 1.36
N ALA A 121 -11.91 13.55 1.47
CA ALA A 121 -12.21 14.21 2.74
C ALA A 121 -12.94 13.28 3.73
N GLY A 122 -12.42 13.19 4.96
CA GLY A 122 -12.98 12.34 6.02
C GLY A 122 -12.71 10.85 5.86
N ARG A 123 -12.06 10.41 4.78
CA ARG A 123 -11.76 9.00 4.51
C ARG A 123 -10.32 8.65 4.85
N LYS A 124 -10.09 7.37 5.16
CA LYS A 124 -8.75 6.85 5.42
C LYS A 124 -8.19 6.17 4.16
N ILE A 125 -6.88 6.25 3.99
CA ILE A 125 -6.20 5.89 2.75
C ILE A 125 -5.16 4.80 3.03
N ARG A 126 -5.19 3.71 2.28
CA ARG A 126 -4.14 2.71 2.28
C ARG A 126 -3.18 2.98 1.13
N LEU A 127 -1.96 3.38 1.49
CA LEU A 127 -0.84 3.53 0.58
C LEU A 127 -0.25 2.15 0.24
N GLY A 128 -0.25 1.78 -1.04
CA GLY A 128 0.35 0.53 -1.50
C GLY A 128 -0.51 -0.71 -1.20
N ALA A 129 -1.73 -0.77 -1.75
CA ALA A 129 -2.48 -2.03 -1.83
C ALA A 129 -1.80 -3.05 -2.77
N TYR A 130 -1.05 -2.54 -3.75
CA TYR A 130 -0.08 -3.25 -4.57
C TYR A 130 1.03 -2.29 -4.99
N GLY A 131 2.27 -2.78 -5.05
CA GLY A 131 3.48 -1.97 -5.21
C GLY A 131 3.89 -1.25 -3.93
N ASP A 132 5.11 -0.73 -3.92
CA ASP A 132 5.73 -0.03 -2.81
C ASP A 132 5.55 1.49 -2.98
N PRO A 133 5.09 2.24 -1.96
CA PRO A 133 4.94 3.69 -2.03
C PRO A 133 6.23 4.42 -2.45
N ALA A 134 7.40 3.90 -2.07
CA ALA A 134 8.69 4.48 -2.43
C ALA A 134 9.05 4.34 -3.93
N ALA A 135 8.17 3.73 -4.74
CA ALA A 135 8.30 3.73 -6.19
C ALA A 135 7.88 5.06 -6.85
N ALA A 136 7.04 5.85 -6.20
CA ALA A 136 6.67 7.18 -6.67
C ALA A 136 7.42 8.26 -5.89
N PRO A 137 7.51 9.50 -6.40
CA PRO A 137 8.11 10.61 -5.67
C PRO A 137 7.44 10.81 -4.29
N PHE A 138 8.24 11.10 -3.26
CA PHE A 138 7.72 11.31 -1.89
C PHE A 138 6.57 12.33 -1.83
N GLY A 139 6.72 13.45 -2.54
CA GLY A 139 5.70 14.51 -2.57
C GLY A 139 4.34 14.04 -3.09
N VAL A 140 4.31 13.08 -4.03
CA VAL A 140 3.07 12.47 -4.53
C VAL A 140 2.40 11.67 -3.43
N MET A 141 3.15 10.78 -2.77
CA MET A 141 2.60 9.91 -1.72
C MET A 141 2.17 10.69 -0.49
N ARG A 142 2.93 11.71 -0.08
CA ARG A 142 2.56 12.65 0.99
C ARG A 142 1.28 13.39 0.64
N SER A 143 1.18 13.97 -0.57
CA SER A 143 -0.02 14.66 -1.02
C SER A 143 -1.25 13.75 -1.01
N ILE A 144 -1.12 12.50 -1.45
CA ILE A 144 -2.22 11.52 -1.38
C ILE A 144 -2.63 11.29 0.07
N ALA A 145 -1.68 11.08 0.98
CA ALA A 145 -1.95 10.85 2.39
C ALA A 145 -2.66 12.04 3.05
N ASP A 146 -2.29 13.27 2.68
CA ASP A 146 -2.88 14.52 3.20
C ASP A 146 -4.32 14.78 2.74
N LEU A 147 -4.78 14.12 1.68
CA LEU A 147 -6.19 14.22 1.24
C LEU A 147 -7.16 13.53 2.21
N GLY A 148 -6.68 12.57 3.00
CA GLY A 148 -7.49 11.75 3.89
C GLY A 148 -7.46 12.21 5.35
N ALA A 149 -8.37 11.66 6.15
CA ALA A 149 -8.37 11.80 7.62
C ALA A 149 -7.31 10.92 8.31
N GLY A 150 -6.57 10.10 7.56
CA GLY A 150 -5.49 9.25 8.06
C GLY A 150 -5.06 8.24 7.00
N TRP A 151 -3.87 7.66 7.17
CA TRP A 151 -3.34 6.68 6.22
C TRP A 151 -2.70 5.47 6.91
N THR A 152 -2.53 4.41 6.13
CA THR A 152 -1.62 3.30 6.45
C THR A 152 -0.71 3.03 5.26
N GLY A 153 0.55 2.66 5.49
CA GLY A 153 1.50 2.38 4.41
C GLY A 153 2.62 1.44 4.84
N TYR A 154 3.25 0.79 3.87
CA TYR A 154 4.35 -0.14 4.10
C TYR A 154 5.40 0.00 3.01
N THR A 155 6.68 -0.06 3.38
CA THR A 155 7.79 -0.07 2.40
C THR A 155 8.84 -1.13 2.75
N HIS A 156 9.38 -1.81 1.74
CA HIS A 156 10.56 -2.67 1.85
C HIS A 156 11.84 -1.97 1.37
N GLN A 157 11.77 -0.71 0.93
CA GLN A 157 12.91 -0.05 0.29
C GLN A 157 13.91 0.57 1.26
N ALA A 158 13.65 0.54 2.58
CA ALA A 158 14.48 1.19 3.59
C ALA A 158 15.96 0.73 3.61
N GLY A 159 16.24 -0.48 3.11
CA GLY A 159 17.61 -1.00 2.97
C GLY A 159 18.31 -0.61 1.68
N ARG A 160 17.62 0.00 0.70
CA ARG A 160 18.15 0.33 -0.62
C ARG A 160 19.01 1.60 -0.57
N LYS A 161 20.13 1.62 -1.30
CA LYS A 161 20.91 2.84 -1.51
C LYS A 161 20.07 3.93 -2.17
N GLY A 162 20.10 5.14 -1.62
CA GLY A 162 19.30 6.26 -2.11
C GLY A 162 17.82 6.17 -1.76
N PHE A 163 17.43 5.33 -0.79
CA PHE A 163 16.11 5.41 -0.18
C PHE A 163 15.90 6.79 0.44
N ASP A 164 14.75 7.41 0.14
CA ASP A 164 14.34 8.67 0.76
C ASP A 164 13.78 8.39 2.16
N PRO A 165 14.51 8.77 3.24
CA PRO A 165 14.13 8.41 4.61
C PRO A 165 12.80 9.03 5.05
N ARG A 166 12.30 10.06 4.36
CA ARG A 166 11.00 10.67 4.67
C ARG A 166 9.85 9.68 4.51
N PHE A 167 10.01 8.62 3.72
CA PHE A 167 9.01 7.55 3.65
C PHE A 167 8.78 6.83 4.99
N MET A 168 9.71 6.89 5.93
CA MET A 168 9.52 6.35 7.30
C MET A 168 8.45 7.14 8.07
N GLU A 169 8.13 8.37 7.67
CA GLU A 169 7.03 9.17 8.25
C GLU A 169 5.65 8.77 7.68
N LEU A 170 5.64 8.08 6.52
CA LEU A 170 4.41 7.66 5.82
C LEU A 170 4.12 6.17 5.94
N CYS A 171 5.16 5.36 6.10
CA CYS A 171 5.09 3.91 5.95
C CYS A 171 5.78 3.21 7.11
N GLN A 172 5.17 2.12 7.55
CA GLN A 172 5.89 1.12 8.31
C GLN A 172 7.01 0.53 7.46
N VAL A 173 8.22 0.47 8.00
CA VAL A 173 9.31 -0.26 7.37
C VAL A 173 9.08 -1.75 7.58
N SER A 174 8.90 -2.47 6.48
CA SER A 174 8.65 -3.91 6.52
C SER A 174 9.93 -4.65 6.88
N ALA A 175 9.84 -5.53 7.85
CA ALA A 175 10.96 -6.33 8.34
C ALA A 175 10.59 -7.82 8.31
N ASP A 176 11.53 -8.66 7.90
CA ASP A 176 11.29 -10.11 7.76
C ASP A 176 12.04 -10.92 8.83
N SER A 177 12.63 -10.25 9.81
CA SER A 177 13.29 -10.87 10.97
C SER A 177 13.37 -9.88 12.15
N PRO A 178 13.53 -10.38 13.40
CA PRO A 178 13.77 -9.51 14.57
C PRO A 178 14.96 -8.58 14.37
N LYS A 179 16.09 -9.11 13.87
CA LYS A 179 17.31 -8.34 13.60
C LYS A 179 17.10 -7.20 12.59
N GLN A 180 16.30 -7.42 11.54
CA GLN A 180 15.97 -6.35 10.61
C GLN A 180 15.07 -5.30 11.26
N ALA A 181 14.09 -5.72 12.06
CA ALA A 181 13.22 -4.79 12.76
C ALA A 181 14.04 -3.91 13.72
N GLU A 182 14.89 -4.50 14.55
CA GLU A 182 15.82 -3.76 15.43
C GLU A 182 16.69 -2.78 14.64
N LYS A 183 17.27 -3.21 13.52
CA LYS A 183 18.08 -2.34 12.65
C LYS A 183 17.30 -1.12 12.17
N PHE A 184 16.09 -1.30 11.65
CA PHE A 184 15.28 -0.19 11.12
C PHE A 184 14.71 0.69 12.23
N GLN A 185 14.37 0.12 13.38
CA GLN A 185 13.96 0.87 14.57
C GLN A 185 15.09 1.75 15.12
N ALA A 186 16.34 1.26 15.10
CA ALA A 186 17.51 2.06 15.45
C ALA A 186 17.76 3.23 14.49
N MET A 187 17.19 3.18 13.27
CA MET A 187 17.19 4.29 12.31
C MET A 187 16.00 5.26 12.49
N GLY A 188 15.16 5.05 13.52
CA GLY A 188 13.99 5.88 13.82
C GLY A 188 12.69 5.43 13.16
N ALA A 189 12.69 4.35 12.36
CA ALA A 189 11.49 3.85 11.72
C ALA A 189 10.57 3.13 12.72
N LYS A 190 9.26 3.17 12.47
CA LYS A 190 8.36 2.15 12.98
C LYS A 190 8.29 0.99 11.99
N THR A 191 8.26 -0.23 12.53
CA THR A 191 8.36 -1.44 11.70
C THR A 191 7.07 -2.23 11.65
N PHE A 192 6.88 -2.93 10.54
CA PHE A 192 5.92 -4.02 10.41
C PHE A 192 6.68 -5.32 10.18
N ARG A 193 6.83 -6.13 11.23
CA ARG A 193 7.62 -7.36 11.21
C ARG A 193 6.74 -8.57 10.91
N VAL A 194 7.11 -9.35 9.89
CA VAL A 194 6.53 -10.68 9.67
C VAL A 194 7.30 -11.71 10.50
N ALA A 195 6.57 -12.54 11.24
CA ALA A 195 7.11 -13.54 12.17
C ALA A 195 6.57 -14.94 11.86
N MET A 196 7.30 -15.98 12.24
CA MET A 196 6.80 -17.36 12.20
C MET A 196 5.83 -17.62 13.35
N ALA A 197 4.95 -18.62 13.19
CA ALA A 197 4.08 -19.03 14.29
C ALA A 197 4.94 -19.56 15.47
N GLY A 198 4.69 -19.03 16.67
CA GLY A 198 5.46 -19.34 17.88
C GLY A 198 6.65 -18.42 18.13
N ASP A 199 7.01 -17.52 17.21
CA ASP A 199 7.99 -16.47 17.48
C ASP A 199 7.47 -15.49 18.55
N ALA A 200 8.37 -15.03 19.41
CA ALA A 200 8.04 -14.01 20.40
C ALA A 200 7.87 -12.61 19.78
N LEU A 201 7.01 -11.80 20.41
CA LEU A 201 7.00 -10.36 20.21
C LEU A 201 8.22 -9.75 20.90
N ALA A 202 8.82 -8.72 20.30
CA ALA A 202 9.76 -7.88 21.03
C ALA A 202 9.00 -6.98 22.03
N ASP A 203 9.67 -6.56 23.10
CA ASP A 203 9.06 -5.74 24.17
C ASP A 203 8.45 -4.41 23.66
N ASN A 204 8.96 -3.90 22.55
CA ASN A 204 8.51 -2.65 21.94
C ASN A 204 7.55 -2.84 20.75
N GLU A 205 7.09 -4.07 20.52
CA GLU A 205 6.13 -4.43 19.48
C GLU A 205 4.75 -4.74 20.07
N ILE A 206 3.74 -4.61 19.23
CA ILE A 206 2.43 -5.21 19.48
C ILE A 206 2.07 -6.15 18.32
N GLU A 207 1.27 -7.17 18.61
CA GLU A 207 0.68 -7.98 17.56
C GLU A 207 -0.34 -7.16 16.76
N CYS A 208 -0.40 -7.40 15.45
CA CYS A 208 -1.39 -6.80 14.57
C CYS A 208 -2.81 -6.99 15.13
N LEU A 209 -3.48 -5.89 15.47
CA LEU A 209 -4.82 -5.94 16.07
C LEU A 209 -5.91 -6.48 15.14
N SER A 210 -5.62 -6.56 13.83
CA SER A 210 -6.51 -7.26 12.90
C SER A 210 -6.50 -8.76 13.08
N ASP A 211 -5.34 -9.34 13.40
CA ASP A 211 -5.19 -10.77 13.64
C ASP A 211 -5.54 -11.12 15.10
N SER A 212 -5.08 -10.32 16.07
CA SER A 212 -5.30 -10.63 17.49
C SER A 212 -6.67 -10.22 18.05
N LYS A 213 -7.30 -9.19 17.49
CA LYS A 213 -8.59 -8.65 17.98
C LYS A 213 -9.69 -8.57 16.91
N GLY A 214 -9.41 -8.98 15.67
CA GLY A 214 -10.39 -8.90 14.59
C GLY A 214 -10.74 -7.49 14.12
N LEU A 215 -9.95 -6.47 14.50
CA LEU A 215 -10.18 -5.10 14.03
C LEU A 215 -9.86 -4.98 12.53
N ASN A 216 -10.63 -4.18 11.80
CA ASN A 216 -10.23 -3.83 10.45
C ASN A 216 -9.15 -2.71 10.49
N CYS A 217 -8.39 -2.54 9.41
CA CYS A 217 -7.36 -1.50 9.34
C CYS A 217 -7.95 -0.08 9.44
N LEU A 218 -9.17 0.12 8.91
CA LEU A 218 -9.90 1.38 8.99
C LEU A 218 -10.09 1.82 10.45
N ASP A 219 -10.37 0.91 11.36
CA ASP A 219 -10.58 1.21 12.78
C ASP A 219 -9.26 1.26 13.55
N CYS A 220 -8.29 0.39 13.20
CA CYS A 220 -7.02 0.26 13.90
C CYS A 220 -6.04 1.43 13.65
N MET A 221 -5.75 1.73 12.38
CA MET A 221 -4.86 2.83 11.94
C MET A 221 -3.41 2.87 12.48
N LEU A 222 -2.94 1.86 13.22
CA LEU A 222 -1.59 1.88 13.81
C LEU A 222 -0.43 1.69 12.82
N CYS A 223 -0.71 1.42 11.54
CA CYS A 223 0.29 1.25 10.49
C CYS A 223 0.51 2.56 9.70
N ASP A 224 0.60 3.68 10.41
CA ASP A 224 0.72 5.05 9.88
C ASP A 224 2.18 5.49 9.64
N GLY A 225 3.15 4.65 10.02
CA GLY A 225 4.59 4.92 9.93
C GLY A 225 5.22 5.47 11.20
N THR A 226 4.43 5.90 12.20
CA THR A 226 4.98 6.66 13.35
C THR A 226 4.51 6.16 14.71
N THR A 227 3.35 5.52 14.83
CA THR A 227 2.72 5.27 16.14
C THR A 227 3.26 4.04 16.87
N LYS A 228 3.35 2.87 16.21
CA LYS A 228 3.76 1.60 16.86
C LYS A 228 4.65 0.73 15.97
N ASN A 229 5.51 -0.07 16.58
CA ASN A 229 6.07 -1.26 15.91
C ASN A 229 5.03 -2.37 15.97
N ILE A 230 4.76 -3.00 14.83
CA ILE A 230 3.77 -4.05 14.68
C ILE A 230 4.49 -5.34 14.29
N ALA A 231 4.10 -6.45 14.87
CA ALA A 231 4.47 -7.77 14.39
C ALA A 231 3.21 -8.56 13.97
N ILE A 232 3.36 -9.45 13.01
CA ILE A 232 2.28 -10.30 12.54
C ILE A 232 2.81 -11.71 12.25
N THR A 233 2.05 -12.72 12.66
CA THR A 233 2.34 -14.08 12.24
C THR A 233 2.07 -14.21 10.74
N VAL A 234 3.01 -14.83 10.02
CA VAL A 234 2.87 -15.08 8.59
C VAL A 234 1.60 -15.88 8.31
N HIS A 235 0.81 -15.42 7.33
CA HIS A 235 -0.43 -16.05 6.93
C HIS A 235 -0.72 -15.82 5.44
N GLY A 236 -1.77 -16.46 4.94
CA GLY A 236 -2.21 -16.38 3.55
C GLY A 236 -1.64 -17.46 2.63
N SER A 237 -2.03 -17.42 1.36
CA SER A 237 -1.78 -18.51 0.40
C SER A 237 -0.31 -18.74 0.06
N GLN A 238 0.58 -17.80 0.39
CA GLN A 238 2.01 -17.89 0.14
C GLN A 238 2.83 -18.04 1.44
N ALA A 239 2.19 -18.28 2.59
CA ALA A 239 2.86 -18.38 3.88
C ALA A 239 4.02 -19.41 3.88
N ASN A 240 3.82 -20.56 3.21
CA ASN A 240 4.83 -21.61 3.11
C ASN A 240 6.12 -21.20 2.36
N LYS A 241 6.10 -20.07 1.64
CA LYS A 241 7.27 -19.52 0.96
C LYS A 241 8.06 -18.55 1.81
N PHE A 242 7.48 -18.08 2.93
CA PHE A 242 8.20 -17.24 3.87
C PHE A 242 9.19 -18.11 4.65
N LYS A 243 10.48 -17.76 4.55
CA LYS A 243 11.54 -18.40 5.32
C LYS A 243 12.47 -17.33 5.83
N THR A 244 12.51 -17.12 7.14
CA THR A 244 13.38 -16.14 7.82
C THR A 244 14.85 -16.25 7.36
N GLN A 245 15.31 -17.47 7.06
CA GLN A 245 16.67 -17.76 6.59
C GLN A 245 16.99 -17.23 5.18
N MET A 246 16.00 -17.09 4.29
CA MET A 246 16.23 -16.58 2.91
C MET A 246 16.52 -15.08 2.86
N ILE A 247 16.24 -14.34 3.93
CA ILE A 247 16.39 -12.88 3.99
C ILE A 247 17.85 -12.45 4.24
N THR A 248 18.68 -13.34 4.79
CA THR A 248 20.11 -13.07 5.04
C THR A 248 20.91 -12.85 3.75
N ALA A 249 20.44 -13.40 2.61
CA ALA A 249 21.20 -13.43 1.35
C ALA A 249 21.08 -12.16 0.49
N ILE A 250 20.14 -11.25 0.77
CA ILE A 250 19.86 -10.06 -0.07
C ILE A 250 20.48 -8.78 0.52
N ASN A 251 21.05 -8.83 1.73
CA ASN A 251 21.75 -7.70 2.36
C ASN A 251 23.21 -7.52 1.90
N ILE A 252 23.64 -8.19 0.83
CA ILE A 252 24.97 -8.03 0.23
C ILE A 252 24.77 -7.66 -1.24
N GLN A 253 24.49 -6.39 -1.52
CA GLN A 253 24.87 -5.67 -2.75
C GLN A 253 24.54 -4.18 -2.65
#